data_AF-A0A952UN44-F1
#
_entry.id   AF-A0A952UN44-F1
#
_cell.length_a   1.000
_cell.length_b   1.000
_cell.length_c   1.000
_cell.angle_alpha   90.00
_cell.angle_beta   90.00
_cell.angle_gamma   90.00
#
_symmetry.space_group_name_H-M   'P 1'
#
loop_
_entity.id
_entity.type
_entity.pdbx_description
1 polymer ?
#
loop_
_entity_poly.entity_id
_entity_poly.type
_entity_poly.pdbx_seq_one_letter_code
_entity_poly.pdbx_strand_id
1 'polypeptide(L)'
;MNAGEAERRSNRKPPKPLTRDTAWDYLLYLLSRRMYTTAELTRKLVRRGLDPELATALVGRLVELELVNDATYADLYVSTRSATKGRLGLRQELRQKGVAPEIAEARLEELTPEDQLAAATALLRKNAWRYRPGAADPTADRMAVMKARAKAFAFLARRGFSVDASQGAVAAVGWFEDDL
;
A
#
# COMPACT_ATOMS: atom_id res chain seq x y z
N MET A 1 0.28 35.87 -31.64
CA MET A 1 -0.73 34.91 -31.11
C MET A 1 -2.06 35.30 -31.74
N ASN A 2 -2.57 34.46 -32.64
CA ASN A 2 -3.66 34.83 -33.55
C ASN A 2 -5.00 34.28 -33.04
N ALA A 3 -6.09 35.04 -33.20
CA ALA A 3 -7.44 34.70 -32.70
C ALA A 3 -7.93 33.31 -33.15
N GLY A 4 -7.44 32.82 -34.30
CA GLY A 4 -7.76 31.51 -34.85
C GLY A 4 -7.13 30.29 -34.14
N GLU A 5 -6.16 30.47 -33.23
CA GLU A 5 -5.64 29.36 -32.39
C GLU A 5 -6.45 29.17 -31.10
N ALA A 6 -7.04 30.25 -30.58
CA ALA A 6 -7.93 30.21 -29.42
C ALA A 6 -9.27 29.50 -29.76
N GLU A 7 -9.75 29.69 -30.99
CA GLU A 7 -11.01 29.11 -31.47
C GLU A 7 -10.91 27.60 -31.78
N ARG A 8 -9.72 27.13 -32.23
CA ARG A 8 -9.45 25.69 -32.44
C ARG A 8 -9.35 24.89 -31.13
N ARG A 9 -8.96 25.53 -30.03
CA ARG A 9 -8.97 24.90 -28.69
C ARG A 9 -10.39 24.82 -28.10
N SER A 10 -11.29 25.70 -28.52
CA SER A 10 -12.69 25.75 -28.09
C SER A 10 -13.60 24.73 -28.80
N ASN A 11 -13.22 24.24 -29.99
CA ASN A 11 -14.07 23.36 -30.81
C ASN A 11 -13.74 21.85 -30.72
N ARG A 12 -13.05 21.39 -29.68
CA ARG A 12 -12.86 19.95 -29.48
C ARG A 12 -14.17 19.38 -28.92
N LYS A 13 -14.96 18.74 -29.79
CA LYS A 13 -16.13 17.94 -29.40
C LYS A 13 -15.80 17.19 -28.11
N PRO A 14 -16.62 17.30 -27.04
CA PRO A 14 -16.36 16.55 -25.82
C PRO A 14 -16.15 15.08 -26.20
N PRO A 15 -15.17 14.39 -25.61
CA PRO A 15 -14.98 12.97 -25.88
C PRO A 15 -16.33 12.28 -25.75
N LYS A 16 -16.68 11.41 -26.72
CA LYS A 16 -17.95 10.68 -26.70
C LYS A 16 -18.17 10.11 -25.29
N PRO A 17 -19.37 10.28 -24.71
CA PRO A 17 -19.65 9.75 -23.38
C PRO A 17 -19.35 8.25 -23.37
N LEU A 18 -18.73 7.78 -22.28
CA LEU A 18 -18.39 6.37 -22.14
C LEU A 18 -19.69 5.57 -22.17
N THR A 19 -19.85 4.73 -23.19
CA THR A 19 -21.01 3.84 -23.31
C THR A 19 -20.80 2.61 -22.43
N ARG A 20 -21.88 1.86 -22.16
CA ARG A 20 -21.81 0.59 -21.43
C ARG A 20 -20.79 -0.38 -22.02
N ASP A 21 -20.83 -0.57 -23.34
CA ASP A 21 -19.96 -1.54 -24.03
C ASP A 21 -18.50 -1.10 -24.02
N THR A 22 -18.24 0.18 -24.29
CA THR A 22 -16.86 0.72 -24.23
C THR A 22 -16.32 0.76 -22.80
N ALA A 23 -17.18 0.87 -21.78
CA ALA A 23 -16.81 0.70 -20.39
C ALA A 23 -16.45 -0.76 -20.07
N TRP A 24 -17.23 -1.72 -20.56
CA TRP A 24 -16.99 -3.15 -20.37
C TRP A 24 -15.66 -3.60 -21.00
N ASP A 25 -15.43 -3.26 -22.26
CA ASP A 25 -14.16 -3.56 -22.94
C ASP A 25 -12.97 -2.94 -22.21
N TYR A 26 -13.15 -1.71 -21.70
CA TYR A 26 -12.12 -1.05 -20.91
C TYR A 26 -11.83 -1.78 -19.58
N LEU A 27 -12.85 -2.29 -18.89
CA LEU A 27 -12.67 -3.08 -17.69
C LEU A 27 -11.92 -4.39 -17.98
N LEU A 28 -12.31 -5.12 -19.02
CA LEU A 28 -11.61 -6.35 -19.41
C LEU A 28 -10.15 -6.07 -19.80
N TYR A 29 -9.91 -4.99 -20.53
CA TYR A 29 -8.56 -4.51 -20.82
C TYR A 29 -7.75 -4.24 -19.55
N LEU A 30 -8.33 -3.60 -18.53
CA LEU A 30 -7.65 -3.40 -17.25
C LEU A 30 -7.31 -4.75 -16.60
N LEU A 31 -8.29 -5.63 -16.44
CA LEU A 31 -8.12 -6.93 -15.79
C LEU A 31 -7.07 -7.81 -16.47
N SER A 32 -6.91 -7.70 -17.79
CA SER A 32 -5.86 -8.42 -18.52
C SER A 32 -4.42 -8.05 -18.09
N ARG A 33 -4.22 -6.89 -17.45
CA ARG A 33 -2.88 -6.37 -17.09
C ARG A 33 -2.48 -6.67 -15.66
N ARG A 34 -3.43 -6.69 -14.75
CA ARG A 34 -3.26 -7.00 -13.32
C ARG A 34 -4.62 -7.14 -12.64
N MET A 35 -4.59 -7.66 -11.43
CA MET A 35 -5.73 -7.58 -10.51
C MET A 35 -6.02 -6.14 -10.11
N TYR A 36 -7.31 -5.83 -9.96
CA TYR A 36 -7.83 -4.55 -9.46
C TYR A 36 -8.85 -4.80 -8.37
N THR A 37 -8.99 -3.84 -7.44
CA THR A 37 -10.12 -3.84 -6.52
C THR A 37 -11.38 -3.29 -7.19
N THR A 38 -12.54 -3.63 -6.67
CA THR A 38 -13.83 -3.06 -7.08
C THR A 38 -13.77 -1.53 -7.10
N ALA A 39 -13.27 -0.92 -6.01
CA ALA A 39 -13.15 0.51 -5.88
C ALA A 39 -12.14 1.14 -6.86
N GLU A 40 -11.04 0.45 -7.20
CA GLU A 40 -10.11 0.93 -8.23
C GLU A 40 -10.77 0.98 -9.61
N LEU A 41 -11.59 -0.02 -9.96
CA LEU A 41 -12.32 -0.09 -11.22
C LEU A 41 -13.41 0.97 -11.31
N THR A 42 -14.25 1.09 -10.28
CA THR A 42 -15.31 2.12 -10.21
C THR A 42 -14.72 3.52 -10.36
N ARG A 43 -13.63 3.85 -9.62
CA ARG A 43 -12.94 5.13 -9.75
C ARG A 43 -12.34 5.37 -11.14
N LYS A 44 -12.00 4.33 -11.90
CA LYS A 44 -11.49 4.48 -13.26
C LYS A 44 -12.62 4.80 -14.25
N LEU A 45 -13.78 4.17 -14.10
CA LEU A 45 -14.95 4.46 -14.93
C LEU A 45 -15.51 5.86 -14.67
N VAL A 46 -15.67 6.24 -13.40
CA VAL A 46 -16.18 7.57 -13.03
C VAL A 46 -15.26 8.68 -13.53
N ARG A 47 -13.93 8.51 -13.40
CA ARG A 47 -12.96 9.47 -13.97
C ARG A 47 -13.01 9.59 -15.50
N ARG A 48 -13.57 8.60 -16.19
CA ARG A 48 -13.81 8.64 -17.63
C ARG A 48 -15.18 9.20 -18.00
N GLY A 49 -15.95 9.69 -17.03
CA GLY A 49 -17.24 10.33 -17.24
C GLY A 49 -18.42 9.36 -17.27
N LEU A 50 -18.25 8.12 -16.79
CA LEU A 50 -19.39 7.23 -16.57
C LEU A 50 -20.13 7.62 -15.30
N ASP A 51 -21.45 7.51 -15.34
CA ASP A 51 -22.29 7.66 -14.16
C ASP A 51 -21.84 6.68 -13.02
N PRO A 52 -21.76 7.14 -11.75
CA PRO A 52 -21.31 6.31 -10.64
C PRO A 52 -22.16 5.07 -10.36
N GLU A 53 -23.48 5.14 -10.56
CA GLU A 53 -24.39 4.02 -10.33
C GLU A 53 -24.18 2.96 -11.41
N LEU A 54 -24.08 3.40 -12.67
CA LEU A 54 -23.76 2.51 -13.79
C LEU A 54 -22.34 1.91 -13.65
N ALA A 55 -21.35 2.68 -13.20
CA ALA A 55 -20.01 2.17 -12.93
C ALA A 55 -20.02 1.07 -11.87
N THR A 56 -20.77 1.29 -10.78
CA THR A 56 -20.91 0.31 -9.70
C THR A 56 -21.62 -0.94 -10.19
N ALA A 57 -22.68 -0.82 -10.98
CA ALA A 57 -23.40 -1.95 -11.55
C ALA A 57 -22.52 -2.80 -12.50
N LEU A 58 -21.71 -2.16 -13.36
CA LEU A 58 -20.79 -2.88 -14.24
C LEU A 58 -19.69 -3.62 -13.46
N VAL A 59 -19.12 -2.98 -12.44
CA VAL A 59 -18.13 -3.64 -11.58
C VAL A 59 -18.76 -4.76 -10.76
N GLY A 60 -19.99 -4.59 -10.27
CA GLY A 60 -20.76 -5.64 -9.61
C GLY A 60 -20.94 -6.87 -10.49
N ARG A 61 -21.23 -6.67 -11.79
CA ARG A 61 -21.32 -7.78 -12.74
C ARG A 61 -19.99 -8.52 -12.93
N LEU A 62 -18.84 -7.85 -12.82
CA LEU A 62 -17.54 -8.52 -12.84
C LEU A 62 -17.29 -9.36 -11.59
N VAL A 63 -17.80 -8.93 -10.43
CA VAL A 63 -17.75 -9.69 -9.18
C VAL A 63 -18.63 -10.94 -9.29
N GLU A 64 -19.84 -10.81 -9.83
CA GLU A 64 -20.74 -11.96 -10.09
C GLU A 64 -20.13 -12.98 -11.05
N LEU A 65 -19.32 -12.53 -12.01
CA LEU A 65 -18.58 -13.39 -12.94
C LEU A 65 -17.24 -13.89 -12.38
N GLU A 66 -16.94 -13.62 -11.11
CA GLU A 66 -15.68 -13.95 -10.41
C GLU A 66 -14.41 -13.38 -11.08
N LEU A 67 -14.56 -12.39 -11.96
CA LEU A 67 -13.44 -11.71 -12.62
C LEU A 67 -12.77 -10.68 -11.69
N VAL A 68 -13.47 -10.27 -10.63
CA VAL A 68 -12.99 -9.35 -9.61
C VAL A 68 -13.31 -9.93 -8.23
N ASN A 69 -12.30 -10.03 -7.37
CA ASN A 69 -12.46 -10.49 -6.00
C ASN A 69 -11.54 -9.69 -5.07
N ASP A 70 -12.12 -8.86 -4.21
CA ASP A 70 -11.38 -8.01 -3.28
C ASP A 70 -10.70 -8.81 -2.17
N ALA A 71 -11.22 -9.98 -1.80
CA ALA A 71 -10.59 -10.88 -0.83
C ALA A 71 -9.32 -11.51 -1.43
N THR A 72 -9.41 -12.08 -2.63
CA THR A 72 -8.20 -12.58 -3.33
C THR A 72 -7.18 -11.48 -3.55
N TYR A 73 -7.63 -10.26 -3.85
CA TYR A 73 -6.74 -9.10 -3.92
C TYR A 73 -6.03 -8.84 -2.59
N ALA A 74 -6.76 -8.82 -1.47
CA ALA A 74 -6.22 -8.58 -0.14
C ALA A 74 -5.19 -9.66 0.25
N ASP A 75 -5.49 -10.93 0.02
CA ASP A 75 -4.59 -12.07 0.29
C ASP A 75 -3.24 -11.89 -0.40
N LEU A 76 -3.27 -11.63 -1.73
CA LEU A 76 -2.06 -11.42 -2.52
C LEU A 76 -1.33 -10.14 -2.08
N TYR A 77 -2.08 -9.09 -1.74
CA TYR A 77 -1.51 -7.82 -1.32
C TYR A 77 -0.75 -7.93 0.01
N VAL A 78 -1.32 -8.66 0.97
CA VAL A 78 -0.73 -8.90 2.29
C VAL A 78 0.50 -9.80 2.15
N SER A 79 0.36 -10.96 1.51
CA SER A 79 1.46 -11.93 1.34
C SER A 79 2.69 -11.32 0.65
N THR A 80 2.49 -10.47 -0.37
CA THR A 80 3.62 -9.84 -1.09
C THR A 80 4.30 -8.71 -0.32
N ARG A 81 3.67 -8.15 0.72
CA ARG A 81 4.18 -6.95 1.42
C ARG A 81 4.47 -7.15 2.90
N SER A 82 3.95 -8.20 3.53
CA SER A 82 4.10 -8.47 4.98
C SER A 82 5.56 -8.52 5.42
N ALA A 83 6.48 -8.95 4.55
CA ALA A 83 7.92 -8.92 4.81
C ALA A 83 8.51 -7.51 5.00
N THR A 84 7.82 -6.44 4.59
CA THR A 84 8.34 -5.06 4.63
C THR A 84 7.37 -4.03 5.21
N LYS A 85 6.17 -4.48 5.60
CA LYS A 85 5.06 -3.68 6.11
C LYS A 85 4.39 -4.42 7.25
N GLY A 86 4.12 -3.69 8.32
CA GLY A 86 3.34 -4.25 9.42
C GLY A 86 1.84 -4.11 9.19
N ARG A 87 1.05 -4.79 10.03
CA ARG A 87 -0.42 -4.83 9.96
C ARG A 87 -1.07 -3.46 9.83
N LEU A 88 -0.62 -2.45 10.60
CA LEU A 88 -1.21 -1.10 10.54
C LEU A 88 -1.00 -0.45 9.16
N GLY A 89 0.19 -0.66 8.58
CA GLY A 89 0.55 -0.10 7.28
C GLY A 89 -0.21 -0.80 6.16
N LEU A 90 -0.31 -2.13 6.21
CA LEU A 90 -1.08 -2.93 5.25
C LEU A 90 -2.57 -2.56 5.29
N ARG A 91 -3.16 -2.40 6.48
CA ARG A 91 -4.53 -1.91 6.66
C ARG A 91 -4.76 -0.58 5.96
N GLN A 92 -3.86 0.38 6.20
CA GLN A 92 -3.98 1.70 5.58
C GLN A 92 -3.87 1.62 4.05
N GLU A 93 -2.94 0.81 3.54
CA GLU A 93 -2.76 0.62 2.10
C GLU A 93 -3.98 -0.06 1.45
N LEU A 94 -4.51 -1.13 2.04
CA LEU A 94 -5.73 -1.81 1.58
C LEU A 94 -6.94 -0.86 1.60
N ARG A 95 -7.09 -0.06 2.65
CA ARG A 95 -8.13 0.98 2.72
C ARG A 95 -7.99 2.02 1.61
N GLN A 96 -6.76 2.45 1.29
CA GLN A 96 -6.51 3.35 0.16
C GLN A 96 -6.81 2.69 -1.19
N LYS A 97 -6.61 1.38 -1.31
CA LYS A 97 -7.08 0.59 -2.45
C LYS A 97 -8.59 0.47 -2.52
N GLY A 98 -9.28 0.73 -1.41
CA GLY A 98 -10.74 0.65 -1.29
C GLY A 98 -11.22 -0.77 -1.04
N VAL A 99 -10.36 -1.62 -0.46
CA VAL A 99 -10.79 -2.91 0.09
C VAL A 99 -11.59 -2.64 1.36
N ALA A 100 -12.72 -3.34 1.51
CA ALA A 100 -13.58 -3.22 2.68
C ALA A 100 -12.81 -3.60 3.97
N PRO A 101 -13.04 -2.91 5.10
CA PRO A 101 -12.36 -3.20 6.36
C PRO A 101 -12.45 -4.66 6.77
N GLU A 102 -13.61 -5.28 6.60
CA GLU A 102 -13.88 -6.66 7.02
C GLU A 102 -13.04 -7.66 6.22
N ILE A 103 -12.89 -7.42 4.91
CA ILE A 103 -12.03 -8.22 4.02
C ILE A 103 -10.56 -8.03 4.40
N ALA A 104 -10.15 -6.80 4.71
CA ALA A 104 -8.78 -6.51 5.09
C ALA A 104 -8.42 -7.15 6.44
N GLU A 105 -9.26 -6.99 7.47
CA GLU A 105 -9.00 -7.55 8.80
C GLU A 105 -8.93 -9.08 8.78
N ALA A 106 -9.81 -9.74 8.01
CA ALA A 106 -9.80 -11.20 7.87
C ALA A 106 -8.44 -11.78 7.43
N ARG A 107 -7.61 -10.98 6.75
CA ARG A 107 -6.24 -11.37 6.37
C ARG A 107 -5.16 -10.82 7.28
N LEU A 108 -5.36 -9.64 7.85
CA LEU A 108 -4.38 -9.04 8.74
C LEU A 108 -4.31 -9.73 10.09
N GLU A 109 -5.40 -10.35 10.54
CA GLU A 109 -5.45 -11.14 11.77
C GLU A 109 -4.64 -12.44 11.68
N GLU A 110 -4.47 -12.98 10.47
CA GLU A 110 -3.63 -14.17 10.22
C GLU A 110 -2.13 -13.87 10.40
N LEU A 111 -1.73 -12.60 10.40
CA LEU A 111 -0.34 -12.20 10.69
C LEU A 111 -0.09 -12.17 12.20
N THR A 112 0.56 -13.22 12.70
CA THR A 112 0.86 -13.38 14.13
C THR A 112 1.82 -12.30 14.64
N PRO A 113 1.80 -11.99 15.95
CA PRO A 113 2.82 -11.12 16.56
C PRO A 113 4.26 -11.55 16.24
N GLU A 114 4.51 -12.86 16.21
CA GLU A 114 5.80 -13.47 15.92
C GLU A 114 6.23 -13.22 14.46
N ASP A 115 5.32 -13.38 13.51
CA ASP A 115 5.58 -13.07 12.09
C ASP A 115 5.93 -11.58 11.91
N GLN A 116 5.20 -10.71 12.61
CA GLN A 116 5.42 -9.27 12.56
C GLN A 116 6.78 -8.88 13.14
N LEU A 117 7.17 -9.48 14.27
CA LEU A 117 8.49 -9.29 14.87
C LEU A 117 9.61 -9.80 13.95
N ALA A 118 9.45 -11.00 13.38
CA ALA A 118 10.42 -11.59 12.47
C ALA A 118 10.62 -10.73 11.21
N ALA A 119 9.52 -10.29 10.58
CA ALA A 119 9.55 -9.41 9.42
C ALA A 119 10.18 -8.05 9.73
N ALA A 120 9.82 -7.42 10.86
CA ALA A 120 10.40 -6.16 11.30
C ALA A 120 11.91 -6.28 11.53
N THR A 121 12.35 -7.35 12.19
CA THR A 121 13.77 -7.63 12.47
C THR A 121 14.55 -7.85 11.18
N ALA A 122 14.03 -8.69 10.28
CA ALA A 122 14.67 -8.95 8.98
C ALA A 122 14.76 -7.67 8.13
N LEU A 123 13.69 -6.87 8.10
CA LEU A 123 13.68 -5.59 7.39
C LEU A 123 14.70 -4.62 7.97
N LEU A 124 14.80 -4.52 9.30
CA LEU A 124 15.77 -3.65 9.95
C LEU A 124 17.20 -4.09 9.63
N ARG A 125 17.50 -5.40 9.75
CA ARG A 125 18.81 -5.99 9.38
C ARG A 125 19.20 -5.67 7.93
N LYS A 126 18.26 -5.79 6.98
CA LYS A 126 18.49 -5.42 5.57
C LYS A 126 18.85 -3.94 5.39
N ASN A 127 18.48 -3.08 6.33
CA ASN A 127 18.78 -1.65 6.34
C ASN A 127 19.84 -1.27 7.38
N ALA A 128 20.69 -2.21 7.82
CA ALA A 128 21.73 -1.98 8.83
C ALA A 128 22.63 -0.79 8.50
N TRP A 129 23.03 -0.65 7.23
CA TRP A 129 23.86 0.47 6.76
C TRP A 129 23.31 1.87 7.11
N ARG A 130 22.00 1.99 7.35
CA ARG A 130 21.32 3.25 7.66
C ARG A 130 21.07 3.46 9.15
N TYR A 131 20.95 2.38 9.92
CA TYR A 131 20.42 2.42 11.28
C TYR A 131 21.35 1.83 12.33
N ARG A 132 22.36 1.05 11.92
CA ARG A 132 23.41 0.58 12.82
C ARG A 132 24.37 1.74 13.08
N PRO A 133 24.64 2.09 14.34
CA PRO A 133 25.70 3.04 14.68
C PRO A 133 27.04 2.55 14.13
N GLY A 134 27.90 3.46 13.67
CA GLY A 134 29.28 3.13 13.35
C GLY A 134 30.10 2.96 14.63
N ALA A 135 31.21 2.21 14.57
CA ALA A 135 32.16 2.15 15.69
C ALA A 135 32.96 3.46 15.75
N ALA A 136 32.56 4.43 16.58
CA ALA A 136 33.36 5.62 16.85
C ALA A 136 33.10 6.21 18.25
N ASP A 137 34.21 6.48 18.96
CA ASP A 137 34.40 7.20 20.24
C ASP A 137 33.39 6.92 21.39
N PRO A 138 33.78 6.19 22.45
CA PRO A 138 32.91 5.72 23.55
C PRO A 138 32.10 6.79 24.32
N THR A 139 32.46 8.07 24.25
CA THR A 139 31.79 9.16 25.00
C THR A 139 30.82 10.00 24.17
N ALA A 140 31.05 10.15 22.87
CA ALA A 140 30.05 10.65 21.91
C ALA A 140 28.96 9.61 21.59
N ASP A 141 29.19 8.37 22.02
CA ASP A 141 28.51 7.15 21.63
C ASP A 141 27.06 7.08 22.11
N ARG A 142 26.80 7.36 23.40
CA ARG A 142 25.47 7.07 23.99
C ARG A 142 24.32 7.86 23.36
N MET A 143 24.52 9.15 23.14
CA MET A 143 23.52 10.00 22.48
C MET A 143 23.35 9.63 21.00
N ALA A 144 24.43 9.23 20.32
CA ALA A 144 24.38 8.77 18.95
C ALA A 144 23.62 7.43 18.82
N VAL A 145 23.89 6.47 19.72
CA VAL A 145 23.18 5.20 19.85
C VAL A 145 21.70 5.43 20.14
N MET A 146 21.34 6.29 21.09
CA MET A 146 19.94 6.64 21.38
C MET A 146 19.23 7.22 20.14
N LYS A 147 19.88 8.14 19.43
CA LYS A 147 19.32 8.71 18.18
C LYS A 147 19.17 7.66 17.08
N ALA A 148 20.13 6.75 16.93
CA ALA A 148 20.08 5.67 15.95
C ALA A 148 18.95 4.67 16.29
N ARG A 149 18.81 4.29 17.56
CA ARG A 149 17.72 3.45 18.10
C ARG A 149 16.36 4.09 17.81
N ALA A 150 16.20 5.37 18.11
CA ALA A 150 14.97 6.12 17.82
C ALA A 150 14.66 6.17 16.31
N LYS A 151 15.68 6.37 15.46
CA LYS A 151 15.52 6.34 13.99
C LYS A 151 15.09 4.97 13.47
N ALA A 152 15.66 3.88 14.01
CA ALA A 152 15.31 2.50 13.67
C ALA A 152 13.86 2.19 14.05
N PHE A 153 13.47 2.51 15.29
CA PHE A 153 12.08 2.39 15.75
C PHE A 153 11.12 3.18 14.86
N ALA A 154 11.41 4.46 14.62
CA ALA A 154 10.57 5.33 13.81
C ALA A 154 10.46 4.86 12.35
N PHE A 155 11.50 4.22 11.81
CA PHE A 155 11.45 3.58 10.51
C PHE A 155 10.43 2.44 10.47
N LEU A 156 10.48 1.52 11.43
CA LEU A 156 9.53 0.40 11.52
C LEU A 156 8.09 0.90 11.78
N ALA A 157 7.92 1.89 12.64
CA ALA A 157 6.62 2.53 12.88
C ALA A 157 6.03 3.15 11.60
N ARG A 158 6.85 3.86 10.79
CA ARG A 158 6.42 4.36 9.46
C ARG A 158 6.13 3.26 8.45
N ARG A 159 6.65 2.04 8.65
CA ARG A 159 6.27 0.85 7.88
C ARG A 159 5.01 0.16 8.42
N GLY A 160 4.44 0.67 9.52
CA GLY A 160 3.18 0.21 10.08
C GLY A 160 3.31 -1.04 10.93
N PHE A 161 4.51 -1.38 11.41
CA PHE A 161 4.68 -2.36 12.47
C PHE A 161 4.12 -1.80 13.79
N SER A 162 3.59 -2.69 14.64
CA SER A 162 3.13 -2.29 15.97
C SER A 162 4.29 -1.77 16.82
N VAL A 163 3.97 -1.11 17.92
CA VAL A 163 4.97 -0.66 18.90
C VAL A 163 5.79 -1.85 19.38
N ASP A 164 5.12 -2.94 19.79
CA ASP A 164 5.78 -4.14 20.32
C ASP A 164 6.71 -4.80 19.29
N ALA A 165 6.25 -5.00 18.05
CA ALA A 165 7.09 -5.58 17.00
C ALA A 165 8.28 -4.66 16.66
N SER A 166 8.08 -3.34 16.70
CA SER A 166 9.13 -2.37 16.43
C SER A 166 10.18 -2.32 17.55
N GLN A 167 9.74 -2.33 18.81
CA GLN A 167 10.63 -2.37 19.98
C GLN A 167 11.38 -3.70 20.05
N GLY A 168 10.66 -4.81 19.87
CA GLY A 168 11.24 -6.14 19.83
C GLY A 168 12.28 -6.30 18.73
N ALA A 169 12.01 -5.79 17.52
CA ALA A 169 12.97 -5.83 16.42
C ALA A 169 14.22 -4.98 16.71
N VAL A 170 14.05 -3.81 17.31
CA VAL A 170 15.17 -2.95 17.72
C VAL A 170 16.03 -3.61 18.79
N ALA A 171 15.44 -4.39 19.72
CA ALA A 171 16.19 -5.19 20.67
C ALA A 171 16.88 -6.38 19.97
N ALA A 172 16.16 -7.17 19.17
CA ALA A 172 16.63 -8.40 18.53
C ALA A 172 17.76 -8.21 17.50
N VAL A 173 18.03 -6.98 17.05
CA VAL A 173 19.20 -6.69 16.21
C VAL A 173 20.50 -6.54 17.01
N GLY A 174 20.45 -6.26 18.32
CA GLY A 174 21.63 -6.17 19.19
C GLY A 174 22.59 -5.03 18.84
N TRP A 175 22.14 -3.98 18.14
CA TRP A 175 23.00 -2.87 17.71
C TRP A 175 23.07 -1.70 18.69
N PHE A 176 22.18 -1.69 19.68
CA PHE A 176 21.94 -0.54 20.55
C PHE A 176 22.05 -0.91 22.02
N GLU A 177 22.67 -2.06 22.31
CA GLU A 177 23.03 -2.46 23.65
C GLU A 177 24.38 -1.81 23.96
N ASP A 178 24.45 -1.14 25.11
CA ASP A 178 25.74 -0.84 25.73
C ASP A 178 26.24 -2.22 26.19
N ASP A 179 27.34 -2.76 25.66
CA ASP A 179 28.03 -3.87 26.33
C ASP A 179 28.32 -3.38 27.76
N LEU A 180 27.52 -3.88 28.72
CA LEU A 180 27.60 -3.52 30.15
C LEU A 180 28.89 -4.08 30.77
#